data_AF-A0A9P0CU91-F1
#
_entry.id   AF-A0A9P0CU91-F1
#
_cell.length_a   1.000
_cell.length_b   1.000
_cell.length_c   1.000
_cell.angle_alpha   90.00
_cell.angle_beta   90.00
_cell.angle_gamma   90.00
#
_symmetry.space_group_name_H-M   'P 1'
#
loop_
_entity.id
_entity.type
_entity.pdbx_description
1 polymer ?
#
loop_
_entity_poly.entity_id
_entity_poly.type
_entity_poly.pdbx_seq_one_letter_code
_entity_poly.pdbx_strand_id
1 'polypeptide(L)'
;MIDVSSQNFLNDEYVISNNITSILNQRLFYTTRQIHESKTMQEIIPGVYLGPFTAAQRNILLENGINHVICVRQEYEAHFVPEINNDPNIAYLTLNIADNVTENIIRFFPKVRQFIDDALSNNCKVLVHGNEGNSRSATLVLAYVMEKFGLSSSEALQFVKAKRATVDPNEGFRAQLIEYEPIYKARQIMANGETSCDSRSKRKCEQLTETVDYNVIQRPPTPNMDSTSEISVKACEDFSDHLYRLLRGS
;
A
#
# COMPACT_ATOMS: atom_id res chain seq x y z
N MET A 1 51.84 -8.81 37.40
CA MET A 1 51.28 -9.04 36.04
C MET A 1 49.79 -9.16 36.21
N ILE A 2 49.02 -8.12 35.84
CA ILE A 2 47.55 -8.15 35.92
C ILE A 2 47.06 -8.97 34.73
N ASP A 3 46.22 -9.96 35.01
CA ASP A 3 45.68 -10.93 34.07
C ASP A 3 44.80 -10.24 33.00
N VAL A 4 45.35 -10.14 31.79
CA VAL A 4 44.71 -9.49 30.62
C VAL A 4 43.48 -10.29 30.15
N SER A 5 43.38 -11.56 30.53
CA SER A 5 42.28 -12.47 30.19
C SER A 5 40.95 -12.01 30.80
N SER A 6 40.96 -11.61 32.07
CA SER A 6 39.77 -11.22 32.82
C SER A 6 39.15 -9.89 32.34
N GLN A 7 39.95 -8.97 31.77
CA GLN A 7 39.43 -7.73 31.17
C GLN A 7 38.75 -7.96 29.81
N ASN A 8 39.21 -8.95 29.03
CA ASN A 8 38.57 -9.29 27.75
C ASN A 8 37.17 -9.89 27.98
N PHE A 9 36.99 -10.77 28.97
CA PHE A 9 35.67 -11.33 29.30
C PHE A 9 34.66 -10.27 29.77
N LEU A 10 35.08 -9.31 30.60
CA LEU A 10 34.20 -8.23 31.06
C LEU A 10 33.83 -7.26 29.92
N ASN A 11 34.74 -7.01 28.98
CA ASN A 11 34.47 -6.22 27.79
C ASN A 11 33.49 -6.95 26.84
N ASP A 12 33.64 -8.25 26.66
CA ASP A 12 32.73 -9.06 25.83
C ASP A 12 31.32 -9.11 26.45
N GLU A 13 31.20 -9.28 27.77
CA GLU A 13 29.91 -9.28 28.46
C GLU A 13 29.21 -7.91 28.38
N TYR A 14 29.97 -6.81 28.47
CA TYR A 14 29.47 -5.45 28.28
C TYR A 14 29.00 -5.20 26.84
N VAL A 15 29.76 -5.64 25.84
CA VAL A 15 29.39 -5.52 24.42
C VAL A 15 28.15 -6.36 24.10
N ILE A 16 28.06 -7.58 24.62
CA ILE A 16 26.89 -8.45 24.48
C ILE A 16 25.66 -7.80 25.13
N SER A 17 25.80 -7.28 26.35
CA SER A 17 24.72 -6.59 27.07
C SER A 17 24.21 -5.36 26.31
N ASN A 18 25.10 -4.56 25.72
CA ASN A 18 24.72 -3.40 24.90
C ASN A 18 24.02 -3.82 23.60
N ASN A 19 24.48 -4.88 22.94
CA ASN A 19 23.84 -5.42 21.74
C ASN A 19 22.44 -5.97 22.05
N ILE A 20 22.29 -6.74 23.14
CA ILE A 20 21.00 -7.24 23.61
C ILE A 20 20.07 -6.07 23.94
N THR A 21 20.55 -5.07 24.68
CA THR A 21 19.76 -3.88 25.04
C THR A 21 19.30 -3.11 23.80
N SER A 22 20.18 -2.95 22.80
CA SER A 22 19.85 -2.33 21.52
C SER A 22 18.74 -3.08 20.78
N ILE A 23 18.85 -4.40 20.66
CA ILE A 23 17.85 -5.26 20.01
C ILE A 23 16.51 -5.19 20.75
N LEU A 24 16.53 -5.24 22.09
CA LEU A 24 15.32 -5.16 22.91
C LEU A 24 14.64 -3.79 22.77
N ASN A 25 15.40 -2.71 22.76
CA ASN A 25 14.87 -1.36 22.54
C ASN A 25 14.28 -1.19 21.14
N GLN A 26 14.94 -1.73 20.11
CA GLN A 26 14.43 -1.73 18.74
C GLN A 26 13.11 -2.50 18.65
N ARG A 27 13.03 -3.68 19.27
CA ARG A 27 11.82 -4.49 19.33
C ARG A 27 10.70 -3.79 20.09
N LEU A 28 11.01 -3.16 21.23
CA LEU A 28 10.04 -2.43 22.03
C LEU A 28 9.49 -1.22 21.27
N PHE A 29 10.35 -0.45 20.61
CA PHE A 29 9.96 0.68 19.77
C PHE A 29 9.03 0.22 18.63
N TYR A 30 9.41 -0.83 17.92
CA TYR A 30 8.63 -1.38 16.81
C TYR A 30 7.26 -1.90 17.27
N THR A 31 7.23 -2.63 18.39
CA THR A 31 5.98 -3.15 18.99
C THR A 31 5.07 -2.01 19.44
N THR A 32 5.62 -1.00 20.13
CA THR A 32 4.87 0.16 20.61
C THR A 32 4.28 0.95 19.43
N ARG A 33 5.06 1.12 18.37
CA ARG A 33 4.61 1.75 17.12
C ARG A 33 3.45 0.97 16.49
N GLN A 34 3.56 -0.34 16.34
CA GLN A 34 2.47 -1.16 15.79
C GLN A 34 1.19 -1.11 16.65
N ILE A 35 1.33 -1.12 17.99
CA ILE A 35 0.20 -1.00 18.92
C ILE A 35 -0.47 0.37 18.80
N HIS A 36 0.31 1.43 18.59
CA HIS A 36 -0.23 2.76 18.37
C HIS A 36 -0.98 2.82 17.03
N GLU A 37 -0.34 2.39 15.94
CA GLU A 37 -0.91 2.40 14.59
C GLU A 37 -2.16 1.51 14.49
N SER A 38 -2.24 0.40 15.23
CA SER A 38 -3.45 -0.44 15.25
C SER A 38 -4.66 0.26 15.89
N LYS A 39 -4.47 1.38 16.57
CA LYS A 39 -5.53 2.15 17.25
C LYS A 39 -5.79 3.53 16.64
N THR A 40 -4.86 4.06 15.85
CA THR A 40 -4.94 5.41 15.27
C THR A 40 -4.85 5.37 13.75
N MET A 41 -5.32 6.42 13.08
CA MET A 41 -5.10 6.61 11.64
C MET A 41 -3.79 7.33 11.38
N GLN A 42 -3.19 7.06 10.22
CA GLN A 42 -2.00 7.76 9.73
C GLN A 42 -2.30 8.44 8.41
N GLU A 43 -1.78 9.65 8.26
CA GLU A 43 -1.79 10.35 6.98
C GLU A 43 -0.79 9.68 6.04
N ILE A 44 -1.30 9.04 4.98
CA ILE A 44 -0.49 8.33 4.01
C ILE A 44 0.05 9.33 2.99
N ILE A 45 -0.79 10.18 2.45
CA ILE A 45 -0.41 11.36 1.66
C ILE A 45 -1.25 12.56 2.15
N PRO A 46 -0.88 13.82 1.82
CA PRO A 46 -1.65 14.98 2.22
C PRO A 46 -3.16 14.82 1.95
N GLY A 47 -3.96 14.87 3.00
CA GLY A 47 -5.42 14.74 2.93
C GLY A 47 -5.97 13.32 2.82
N VAL A 48 -5.14 12.27 2.77
CA VAL A 48 -5.59 10.86 2.71
C VAL A 48 -5.04 10.06 3.88
N TYR A 49 -5.94 9.56 4.70
CA TYR A 49 -5.66 8.83 5.93
C TYR A 49 -6.05 7.36 5.80
N LEU A 50 -5.26 6.48 6.41
CA LEU A 50 -5.54 5.04 6.54
C LEU A 50 -5.59 4.67 8.02
N GLY A 51 -6.63 3.95 8.44
CA GLY A 51 -6.77 3.58 9.84
C GLY A 51 -7.70 2.41 10.14
N PRO A 52 -7.78 2.01 11.41
CA PRO A 52 -8.76 1.06 11.93
C PRO A 52 -10.13 1.71 12.07
N PHE A 53 -11.18 0.91 12.30
CA PHE A 53 -12.53 1.41 12.51
C PHE A 53 -12.63 2.36 13.71
N THR A 54 -11.76 2.18 14.72
CA THR A 54 -11.73 3.05 15.91
C THR A 54 -11.40 4.50 15.55
N ALA A 55 -10.75 4.75 14.41
CA ALA A 55 -10.48 6.10 13.91
C ALA A 55 -11.67 6.75 13.20
N ALA A 56 -12.73 5.98 12.88
CA ALA A 56 -13.94 6.48 12.24
C ALA A 56 -14.97 7.07 13.22
N GLN A 57 -14.60 7.28 14.49
CA GLN A 57 -15.46 7.92 15.48
C GLN A 57 -15.63 9.41 15.18
N ARG A 58 -16.86 9.93 15.33
CA ARG A 58 -17.22 11.31 15.00
C ARG A 58 -16.25 12.36 15.57
N ASN A 59 -15.92 12.28 16.85
CA ASN A 59 -15.00 13.24 17.50
C ASN A 59 -13.61 13.21 16.84
N ILE A 60 -13.08 12.02 16.57
CA ILE A 60 -11.78 11.84 15.92
C ILE A 60 -11.81 12.40 14.49
N LEU A 61 -12.88 12.15 13.74
CA LEU A 61 -13.05 12.69 12.38
C LEU A 61 -13.04 14.22 12.40
N LEU A 62 -13.84 14.85 13.27
CA LEU A 62 -13.95 16.30 13.38
C LEU A 62 -12.63 16.95 13.83
N GLU A 63 -11.97 16.38 14.84
CA GLU A 63 -10.67 16.88 15.35
C GLU A 63 -9.59 16.88 14.26
N ASN A 64 -9.63 15.93 13.33
CA ASN A 64 -8.67 15.82 12.24
C ASN A 64 -9.13 16.52 10.94
N GLY A 65 -10.35 17.07 10.92
CA GLY A 65 -10.95 17.70 9.75
C GLY A 65 -11.31 16.72 8.64
N ILE A 66 -11.58 15.46 8.98
CA ILE A 66 -12.05 14.44 8.04
C ILE A 66 -13.52 14.67 7.73
N ASN A 67 -13.84 14.77 6.45
CA ASN A 67 -15.19 15.01 5.94
C ASN A 67 -15.60 14.01 4.86
N HIS A 68 -14.72 13.07 4.51
CA HIS A 68 -14.99 11.96 3.61
C HIS A 68 -14.51 10.66 4.25
N VAL A 69 -15.33 9.62 4.24
CA VAL A 69 -15.00 8.33 4.85
C VAL A 69 -15.31 7.20 3.87
N ILE A 70 -14.30 6.39 3.56
CA ILE A 70 -14.47 5.11 2.88
C ILE A 70 -14.47 4.01 3.94
N CYS A 71 -15.62 3.37 4.14
CA CYS A 71 -15.82 2.27 5.07
C CYS A 71 -15.75 0.94 4.33
N VAL A 72 -14.76 0.10 4.64
CA VAL A 72 -14.62 -1.23 4.03
C VAL A 72 -14.95 -2.31 5.04
N ARG A 73 -16.09 -2.98 4.87
CA ARG A 73 -16.60 -3.99 5.78
C ARG A 73 -17.47 -5.01 5.05
N GLN A 74 -17.62 -6.21 5.57
CA GLN A 74 -18.64 -7.17 5.14
C GLN A 74 -19.97 -6.90 5.83
N GLU A 75 -21.06 -7.43 5.28
CA GLU A 75 -22.41 -7.23 5.83
C GLU A 75 -22.53 -7.70 7.30
N TYR A 76 -21.94 -8.85 7.62
CA TYR A 76 -21.98 -9.36 9.00
C TYR A 76 -21.19 -8.47 9.98
N GLU A 77 -20.21 -7.70 9.48
CA GLU A 77 -19.42 -6.77 10.28
C GLU A 77 -20.20 -5.47 10.58
N ALA A 78 -21.37 -5.30 9.98
CA ALA A 78 -22.10 -4.05 10.06
C ALA A 78 -22.55 -3.66 11.48
N HIS A 79 -22.72 -4.66 12.34
CA HIS A 79 -23.13 -4.48 13.74
C HIS A 79 -22.03 -3.89 14.62
N PHE A 80 -20.76 -4.08 14.28
CA PHE A 80 -19.62 -3.61 15.08
C PHE A 80 -18.71 -2.62 14.34
N VAL A 81 -18.85 -2.50 13.03
CA VAL A 81 -18.31 -1.39 12.22
C VAL A 81 -19.48 -0.61 11.64
N PRO A 82 -20.28 0.12 12.44
CA PRO A 82 -21.45 0.81 11.95
C PRO A 82 -21.06 1.97 11.04
N GLU A 83 -21.88 2.20 10.03
CA GLU A 83 -21.79 3.43 9.26
C GLU A 83 -22.35 4.57 10.11
N ILE A 84 -21.51 5.57 10.44
CA ILE A 84 -21.94 6.72 11.23
C ILE A 84 -22.54 7.78 10.28
N ASN A 85 -23.56 7.38 9.52
CA ASN A 85 -24.23 8.20 8.50
C ASN A 85 -25.14 9.31 9.05
N ASN A 86 -25.00 9.65 10.33
CA ASN A 86 -25.85 10.64 10.97
C ASN A 86 -25.28 12.06 10.90
N ASP A 87 -24.07 12.24 10.33
CA ASP A 87 -23.51 13.57 10.10
C ASP A 87 -23.73 14.02 8.65
N PRO A 88 -24.56 15.05 8.40
CA PRO A 88 -24.72 15.58 7.04
C PRO A 88 -23.44 16.24 6.48
N ASN A 89 -22.44 16.52 7.32
CA ASN A 89 -21.17 17.14 6.91
C ASN A 89 -20.08 16.13 6.55
N ILE A 90 -20.37 14.82 6.65
CA ILE A 90 -19.40 13.76 6.32
C ILE A 90 -19.99 12.91 5.20
N ALA A 91 -19.30 12.87 4.07
CA ALA A 91 -19.65 12.01 2.95
C ALA A 91 -19.12 10.59 3.19
N TYR A 92 -20.00 9.59 3.11
CA TYR A 92 -19.64 8.19 3.31
C TYR A 92 -19.70 7.38 2.00
N LEU A 93 -18.70 6.54 1.80
CA LEU A 93 -18.67 5.49 0.79
C LEU A 93 -18.44 4.15 1.47
N THR A 94 -19.51 3.35 1.61
CA THR A 94 -19.43 2.01 2.17
C THR A 94 -19.21 0.97 1.07
N LEU A 95 -18.20 0.12 1.25
CA LEU A 95 -17.80 -0.93 0.31
C LEU A 95 -17.87 -2.31 0.99
N ASN A 96 -18.71 -3.19 0.43
CA ASN A 96 -18.82 -4.57 0.88
C ASN A 96 -17.74 -5.43 0.24
N ILE A 97 -16.66 -5.68 0.99
CA ILE A 97 -15.46 -6.39 0.51
C ILE A 97 -15.04 -7.40 1.57
N ALA A 98 -14.93 -8.66 1.17
CA ALA A 98 -14.45 -9.75 2.03
C ALA A 98 -12.93 -9.79 2.10
N ASP A 99 -12.36 -10.12 3.26
CA ASP A 99 -10.90 -10.23 3.44
C ASP A 99 -10.41 -11.64 3.14
N ASN A 100 -10.54 -12.05 1.89
CA ASN A 100 -10.03 -13.34 1.44
C ASN A 100 -9.38 -13.21 0.07
N VAL A 101 -8.63 -14.25 -0.30
CA VAL A 101 -7.78 -14.25 -1.50
C VAL A 101 -8.57 -14.33 -2.81
N THR A 102 -9.85 -14.69 -2.77
CA THR A 102 -10.72 -14.80 -3.95
C THR A 102 -11.60 -13.58 -4.18
N GLU A 103 -11.62 -12.61 -3.24
CA GLU A 103 -12.40 -11.39 -3.40
C GLU A 103 -11.80 -10.50 -4.51
N ASN A 104 -12.65 -10.13 -5.48
CA ASN A 104 -12.29 -9.23 -6.56
C ASN A 104 -12.34 -7.78 -6.05
N ILE A 105 -11.23 -7.31 -5.48
CA ILE A 105 -11.08 -5.95 -4.94
C ILE A 105 -10.71 -4.94 -6.04
N ILE A 106 -10.03 -5.37 -7.10
CA ILE A 106 -9.53 -4.50 -8.18
C ILE A 106 -10.66 -3.72 -8.87
N ARG A 107 -11.87 -4.28 -8.96
CA ARG A 107 -13.06 -3.60 -9.50
C ARG A 107 -13.45 -2.32 -8.75
N PHE A 108 -13.04 -2.16 -7.49
CA PHE A 108 -13.34 -0.98 -6.69
C PHE A 108 -12.32 0.15 -6.85
N PHE A 109 -11.11 -0.13 -7.38
CA PHE A 109 -10.04 0.88 -7.46
C PHE A 109 -10.45 2.15 -8.22
N PRO A 110 -11.13 2.09 -9.39
CA PRO A 110 -11.55 3.31 -10.08
C PRO A 110 -12.55 4.15 -9.28
N LYS A 111 -13.49 3.49 -8.59
CA LYS A 111 -14.52 4.16 -7.77
C LYS A 111 -13.89 4.84 -6.56
N VAL A 112 -12.96 4.16 -5.89
CA VAL A 112 -12.25 4.69 -4.73
C VAL A 112 -11.35 5.85 -5.13
N ARG A 113 -10.59 5.70 -6.22
CA ARG A 113 -9.76 6.78 -6.75
C ARG A 113 -10.62 8.02 -7.01
N GLN A 114 -11.73 7.88 -7.73
CA GLN A 114 -12.62 9.00 -8.02
C GLN A 114 -13.12 9.68 -6.74
N PHE A 115 -13.60 8.91 -5.76
CA PHE A 115 -14.06 9.47 -4.48
C PHE A 115 -12.96 10.25 -3.75
N ILE A 116 -11.72 9.74 -3.76
CA ILE A 116 -10.58 10.43 -3.14
C ILE A 116 -10.21 11.69 -3.93
N ASP A 117 -10.08 11.61 -5.25
CA ASP A 117 -9.73 12.75 -6.11
C ASP A 117 -10.78 13.87 -5.98
N ASP A 118 -12.07 13.53 -5.97
CA ASP A 118 -13.17 14.48 -5.82
C ASP A 118 -13.09 15.19 -4.45
N ALA A 119 -12.83 14.46 -3.37
CA ALA A 119 -12.63 15.06 -2.05
C ALA A 119 -11.41 15.98 -2.03
N LEU A 120 -10.24 15.52 -2.47
CA LEU A 120 -9.01 16.32 -2.44
C LEU A 120 -9.14 17.60 -3.27
N SER A 121 -9.84 17.55 -4.42
CA SER A 121 -10.10 18.74 -5.26
C SER A 121 -10.93 19.82 -4.54
N ASN A 122 -11.71 19.44 -3.53
CA ASN A 122 -12.52 20.33 -2.70
C ASN A 122 -11.81 20.69 -1.37
N ASN A 123 -10.48 20.52 -1.28
CA ASN A 123 -9.69 20.72 -0.06
C ASN A 123 -10.22 19.92 1.14
N CYS A 124 -10.83 18.77 0.85
CA CYS A 124 -11.40 17.87 1.84
C CYS A 124 -10.38 16.79 2.23
N LYS A 125 -10.61 16.13 3.36
CA LYS A 125 -9.75 15.05 3.86
C LYS A 125 -10.53 13.75 3.94
N VAL A 126 -9.89 12.66 3.52
CA VAL A 126 -10.48 11.33 3.41
C VAL A 126 -9.86 10.38 4.42
N LEU A 127 -10.69 9.67 5.19
CA LEU A 127 -10.29 8.46 5.90
C LEU A 127 -10.72 7.24 5.11
N VAL A 128 -9.79 6.35 4.80
CA VAL A 128 -10.07 4.99 4.32
C VAL A 128 -9.83 4.03 5.46
N HIS A 129 -10.86 3.30 5.89
CA HIS A 129 -10.73 2.37 7.01
C HIS A 129 -11.36 1.01 6.73
N GLY A 130 -10.83 0.00 7.41
CA GLY A 130 -11.45 -1.30 7.56
C GLY A 130 -11.70 -1.58 9.04
N ASN A 131 -11.76 -2.84 9.43
CA ASN A 131 -11.72 -3.20 10.85
C ASN A 131 -10.38 -2.76 11.48
N GLU A 132 -9.25 -3.29 10.99
CA GLU A 132 -7.92 -2.98 11.53
C GLU A 132 -7.11 -2.00 10.67
N GLY A 133 -7.55 -1.74 9.43
CA GLY A 133 -6.77 -0.90 8.51
C GLY A 133 -5.55 -1.58 7.90
N ASN A 134 -5.49 -2.92 7.88
CA ASN A 134 -4.29 -3.68 7.52
C ASN A 134 -4.34 -4.30 6.11
N SER A 135 -5.46 -4.89 5.71
CA SER A 135 -5.60 -5.61 4.43
C SER A 135 -6.52 -4.87 3.45
N ARG A 136 -7.85 -5.05 3.51
CA ARG A 136 -8.81 -4.49 2.54
C ARG A 136 -8.67 -2.98 2.27
N SER A 137 -8.78 -2.15 3.31
CA SER A 137 -8.68 -0.68 3.16
C SER A 137 -7.27 -0.24 2.77
N ALA A 138 -6.25 -0.96 3.24
CA ALA A 138 -4.86 -0.68 2.87
C ALA A 138 -4.61 -0.97 1.38
N THR A 139 -5.17 -2.06 0.84
CA THR A 139 -5.12 -2.36 -0.61
C THR A 139 -5.71 -1.24 -1.44
N LEU A 140 -6.85 -0.67 -1.04
CA LEU A 140 -7.46 0.45 -1.74
C LEU A 140 -6.56 1.70 -1.73
N VAL A 141 -5.94 2.00 -0.59
CA VAL A 141 -4.98 3.12 -0.48
C VAL A 141 -3.71 2.86 -1.29
N LEU A 142 -3.20 1.63 -1.29
CA LEU A 142 -2.06 1.21 -2.10
C LEU A 142 -2.34 1.42 -3.59
N ALA A 143 -3.48 0.94 -4.09
CA ALA A 143 -3.88 1.13 -5.48
C ALA A 143 -3.97 2.61 -5.86
N TYR A 144 -4.52 3.44 -4.97
CA TYR A 144 -4.59 4.88 -5.19
C TYR A 144 -3.19 5.53 -5.23
N VAL A 145 -2.29 5.18 -4.30
CA VAL A 145 -0.91 5.66 -4.26
C VAL A 145 -0.12 5.23 -5.51
N MET A 146 -0.28 3.97 -5.94
CA MET A 146 0.35 3.45 -7.16
C MET A 146 -0.02 4.30 -8.38
N GLU A 147 -1.32 4.53 -8.60
CA GLU A 147 -1.80 5.31 -9.75
C GLU A 147 -1.51 6.80 -9.62
N LYS A 148 -1.55 7.38 -8.42
CA LYS A 148 -1.29 8.81 -8.21
C LYS A 148 0.16 9.19 -8.50
N PHE A 149 1.10 8.33 -8.14
CA PHE A 149 2.54 8.62 -8.21
C PHE A 149 3.29 7.76 -9.25
N GLY A 150 2.59 6.87 -9.96
CA GLY A 150 3.21 5.98 -10.94
C GLY A 150 4.05 4.85 -10.34
N LEU A 151 3.88 4.54 -9.05
CA LEU A 151 4.69 3.57 -8.30
C LEU A 151 4.26 2.13 -8.58
N SER A 152 5.23 1.22 -8.69
CA SER A 152 4.96 -0.22 -8.70
C SER A 152 4.31 -0.69 -7.40
N SER A 153 3.73 -1.89 -7.42
CA SER A 153 3.12 -2.47 -6.21
C SER A 153 4.10 -2.58 -5.03
N SER A 154 5.38 -2.85 -5.29
CA SER A 154 6.41 -2.98 -4.26
C SER A 154 6.77 -1.62 -3.65
N GLU A 155 6.99 -0.62 -4.50
CA GLU A 155 7.33 0.75 -4.07
C GLU A 155 6.19 1.38 -3.27
N ALA A 156 4.94 1.22 -3.72
CA ALA A 156 3.77 1.69 -2.99
C ALA A 156 3.63 0.98 -1.63
N LEU A 157 3.88 -0.32 -1.57
CA LEU A 157 3.85 -1.06 -0.31
C LEU A 157 4.90 -0.54 0.67
N GLN A 158 6.14 -0.34 0.21
CA GLN A 158 7.22 0.22 1.03
C GLN A 158 6.86 1.62 1.54
N PHE A 159 6.34 2.47 0.65
CA PHE A 159 5.91 3.83 0.99
C PHE A 159 4.83 3.85 2.07
N VAL A 160 3.76 3.07 1.90
CA VAL A 160 2.66 3.03 2.86
C VAL A 160 3.12 2.40 4.16
N LYS A 161 3.93 1.33 4.13
CA LYS A 161 4.50 0.71 5.34
C LYS A 161 5.40 1.63 6.14
N ALA A 162 6.12 2.54 5.50
CA ALA A 162 6.92 3.55 6.20
C ALA A 162 6.05 4.48 7.07
N LYS A 163 4.76 4.65 6.72
CA LYS A 163 3.80 5.49 7.44
C LYS A 163 2.89 4.68 8.37
N ARG A 164 2.51 3.46 7.98
CA ARG A 164 1.70 2.52 8.76
C ARG A 164 2.27 1.11 8.62
N ALA A 165 3.08 0.69 9.58
CA ALA A 165 3.84 -0.56 9.54
C ALA A 165 2.95 -1.82 9.58
N THR A 166 1.72 -1.70 10.07
CA THR A 166 0.76 -2.81 10.16
C THR A 166 0.09 -3.19 8.83
N VAL A 167 0.35 -2.44 7.75
CA VAL A 167 -0.21 -2.73 6.42
C VAL A 167 0.29 -4.07 5.91
N ASP A 168 -0.64 -5.00 5.69
CA ASP A 168 -0.38 -6.34 5.22
C ASP A 168 -1.57 -6.88 4.41
N PRO A 169 -1.71 -6.50 3.12
CA PRO A 169 -2.69 -7.09 2.24
C PRO A 169 -2.55 -8.61 2.14
N ASN A 170 -3.67 -9.32 2.06
CA ASN A 170 -3.65 -10.75 1.74
C ASN A 170 -3.04 -11.01 0.34
N GLU A 171 -2.61 -12.24 0.09
CA GLU A 171 -1.92 -12.63 -1.15
C GLU A 171 -2.73 -12.37 -2.44
N GLY A 172 -4.05 -12.59 -2.41
CA GLY A 172 -4.93 -12.32 -3.55
C GLY A 172 -5.04 -10.83 -3.86
N PHE A 173 -5.01 -9.98 -2.83
CA PHE A 173 -4.95 -8.52 -3.01
C PHE A 173 -3.61 -8.04 -3.51
N ARG A 174 -2.50 -8.65 -3.07
CA ARG A 174 -1.16 -8.36 -3.60
C ARG A 174 -1.07 -8.69 -5.10
N ALA A 175 -1.60 -9.85 -5.50
CA ALA A 175 -1.67 -10.21 -6.91
C ALA A 175 -2.49 -9.19 -7.73
N GLN A 176 -3.65 -8.78 -7.21
CA GLN A 176 -4.49 -7.76 -7.87
C GLN A 176 -3.83 -6.37 -7.95
N LEU A 177 -2.97 -5.99 -6.99
CA LEU A 177 -2.19 -4.75 -7.10
C LEU A 177 -1.16 -4.83 -8.23
N ILE A 178 -0.49 -5.98 -8.39
CA ILE A 178 0.45 -6.21 -9.50
C ILE A 178 -0.30 -6.15 -10.85
N GLU A 179 -1.48 -6.75 -10.94
CA GLU A 179 -2.33 -6.68 -12.14
C GLU A 179 -2.84 -5.28 -12.45
N TYR A 180 -2.98 -4.43 -11.42
CA TYR A 180 -3.42 -3.04 -11.60
C TYR A 180 -2.36 -2.15 -12.25
N GLU A 181 -1.09 -2.49 -12.09
CA GLU A 181 0.04 -1.71 -12.60
C GLU A 181 -0.03 -1.37 -14.10
N PRO A 182 -0.16 -2.35 -15.02
CA PRO A 182 -0.32 -2.05 -16.44
C PRO A 182 -1.59 -1.25 -16.76
N ILE A 183 -2.66 -1.40 -15.97
CA ILE A 183 -3.95 -0.73 -16.20
C ILE A 183 -3.80 0.78 -15.98
N TYR A 184 -3.23 1.21 -14.85
CA TYR A 184 -3.08 2.63 -14.58
C TYR A 184 -1.98 3.26 -15.45
N LYS A 185 -0.89 2.53 -15.77
CA LYS A 185 0.15 3.02 -16.68
C LYS A 185 -0.41 3.33 -18.06
N ALA A 186 -1.27 2.45 -18.60
CA ALA A 186 -1.96 2.71 -19.86
C ALA A 186 -2.83 3.97 -19.77
N ARG A 187 -3.56 4.17 -18.66
CA ARG A 187 -4.39 5.38 -18.44
C ARG A 187 -3.54 6.65 -18.41
N GLN A 188 -2.39 6.63 -17.76
CA GLN A 188 -1.47 7.78 -17.70
C GLN A 188 -0.88 8.11 -19.07
N ILE A 189 -0.46 7.11 -19.85
CA ILE A 189 0.03 7.30 -21.24
C ILE A 189 -1.06 7.97 -22.10
N MET A 190 -2.30 7.49 -21.99
CA MET A 190 -3.43 8.05 -22.72
C MET A 190 -3.74 9.51 -22.28
N ALA A 191 -3.62 9.81 -20.99
CA ALA A 191 -3.84 11.16 -20.46
C ALA A 191 -2.74 12.14 -20.86
N ASN A 192 -1.48 11.67 -20.97
CA ASN A 192 -0.33 12.50 -21.32
C ASN A 192 -0.14 12.70 -22.83
N GLY A 193 -1.01 12.13 -23.67
CA GLY A 193 -0.98 12.33 -25.12
C GLY A 193 0.17 11.62 -25.85
N GLU A 194 0.87 10.69 -25.20
CA GLU A 194 1.96 9.91 -25.80
C GLU A 194 1.41 8.71 -26.59
N THR A 195 0.62 8.98 -27.62
CA THR A 195 0.32 7.97 -28.65
C THR A 195 1.47 7.91 -29.66
N SER A 196 2.43 7.01 -29.44
CA SER A 196 3.25 6.49 -30.55
C SER A 196 2.37 5.58 -31.42
N CYS A 197 1.58 6.20 -32.30
CA CYS A 197 0.98 5.49 -33.43
C CYS A 197 1.95 5.52 -34.60
N ASP A 198 3.01 4.73 -34.54
CA ASP A 198 3.78 4.44 -35.73
C ASP A 198 3.08 3.31 -36.52
N SER A 199 2.26 3.73 -37.49
CA SER A 199 1.99 3.06 -38.76
C SER A 199 2.21 1.53 -38.81
N ARG A 200 1.38 0.73 -38.14
CA ARG A 200 1.23 -0.69 -38.50
C ARG A 200 0.10 -0.85 -39.50
N SER A 201 0.51 -0.99 -40.76
CA SER A 201 -0.28 -1.37 -41.93
C SER A 201 -1.52 -2.19 -41.59
N LYS A 202 -2.66 -1.74 -42.12
CA LYS A 202 -3.87 -2.55 -42.34
C LYS A 202 -3.45 -3.91 -42.94
N ARG A 203 -3.35 -4.95 -42.13
CA ARG A 203 -3.31 -6.32 -42.65
C ARG A 203 -4.74 -6.69 -42.98
N LYS A 204 -5.03 -6.64 -44.28
CA LYS A 204 -6.21 -7.23 -44.90
C LYS A 204 -6.25 -8.72 -44.51
N CYS A 205 -7.31 -9.13 -43.83
CA CYS A 205 -7.58 -10.54 -43.55
C CYS A 205 -8.22 -11.15 -44.80
N GLU A 206 -7.45 -11.93 -45.55
CA GLU A 206 -7.94 -12.87 -46.56
C GLU A 206 -7.21 -14.20 -46.32
N GLN A 207 -8.04 -15.24 -46.15
CA GLN A 207 -7.78 -16.68 -46.11
C GLN A 207 -6.32 -17.15 -46.21
N LEU A 208 -5.90 -18.00 -45.28
CA LEU A 208 -5.27 -19.28 -45.58
C LEU A 208 -5.37 -20.19 -44.35
N THR A 209 -5.89 -21.39 -44.61
CA THR A 209 -6.03 -22.52 -43.71
C THR A 209 -4.70 -23.24 -43.50
N GLU A 210 -4.66 -24.08 -42.46
CA GLU A 210 -3.84 -25.28 -42.27
C GLU A 210 -2.64 -25.26 -41.29
N THR A 211 -2.82 -26.13 -40.28
CA THR A 211 -1.87 -26.95 -39.50
C THR A 211 -0.86 -26.24 -38.59
N VAL A 212 -1.14 -26.28 -37.28
CA VAL A 212 -0.18 -26.00 -36.21
C VAL A 212 0.43 -27.33 -35.76
N ASP A 213 1.73 -27.52 -35.99
CA ASP A 213 2.52 -28.64 -35.48
C ASP A 213 2.93 -28.36 -34.02
N TYR A 214 2.50 -29.22 -33.10
CA TYR A 214 2.55 -29.00 -31.64
C TYR A 214 3.93 -29.24 -30.99
N ASN A 215 5.00 -29.47 -31.75
CA ASN A 215 6.27 -29.98 -31.22
C ASN A 215 7.46 -29.00 -31.18
N VAL A 216 7.25 -27.68 -31.15
CA VAL A 216 8.35 -26.72 -30.91
C VAL A 216 7.96 -25.67 -29.85
N ILE A 217 7.83 -26.11 -28.60
CA ILE A 217 7.84 -25.22 -27.43
C ILE A 217 8.88 -25.77 -26.45
N GLN A 218 10.07 -25.17 -26.44
CA GLN A 218 10.99 -25.36 -25.32
C GLN A 218 10.54 -24.48 -24.15
N ARG A 219 10.42 -25.06 -22.96
CA ARG A 219 10.11 -24.34 -21.72
C ARG A 219 11.28 -23.42 -21.34
N PRO A 220 11.02 -22.19 -20.89
CA PRO A 220 12.08 -21.36 -20.32
C PRO A 220 12.55 -21.96 -18.98
N PRO A 221 13.85 -21.81 -18.63
CA PRO A 221 14.39 -22.34 -17.38
C PRO A 221 13.84 -21.56 -16.17
N THR A 222 13.64 -22.28 -15.06
CA THR A 222 13.23 -21.73 -13.76
C THR A 222 14.33 -20.86 -13.15
N PRO A 223 14.01 -19.69 -12.55
CA PRO A 223 15.01 -18.88 -11.86
C PRO A 223 15.37 -19.51 -10.50
N ASN A 224 16.68 -19.57 -10.22
CA ASN A 224 17.22 -19.93 -8.91
C ASN A 224 16.84 -18.89 -7.86
N MET A 225 16.30 -19.39 -6.74
CA MET A 225 16.12 -18.66 -5.48
C MET A 225 17.45 -18.68 -4.71
N ASP A 226 18.17 -17.56 -4.71
CA ASP A 226 18.98 -17.13 -3.56
C ASP A 226 19.48 -15.69 -3.74
N SER A 227 19.00 -14.79 -2.89
CA SER A 227 19.72 -13.59 -2.43
C SER A 227 18.81 -12.75 -1.53
N THR A 228 18.94 -12.94 -0.23
CA THR A 228 18.57 -11.95 0.76
C THR A 228 19.45 -10.71 0.55
N SER A 229 18.88 -9.61 0.06
CA SER A 229 19.54 -8.31 0.03
C SER A 229 19.02 -7.46 1.19
N GLU A 230 19.90 -7.22 2.17
CA GLU A 230 19.75 -6.17 3.14
C GLU A 230 19.79 -4.82 2.40
N ILE A 231 18.64 -4.14 2.33
CA ILE A 231 18.56 -2.81 1.72
C ILE A 231 18.94 -1.77 2.78
N SER A 232 20.06 -1.10 2.51
CA SER A 232 20.64 -0.01 3.29
C SER A 232 19.65 1.15 3.53
N VAL A 233 19.68 1.69 4.75
CA VAL A 233 18.89 2.83 5.26
C VAL A 233 18.94 4.05 4.32
N LYS A 234 20.02 4.21 3.53
CA LYS A 234 20.18 5.30 2.55
C LYS A 234 19.18 5.27 1.40
N ALA A 235 18.75 4.09 0.95
CA ALA A 235 17.76 3.96 -0.12
C ALA A 235 16.36 4.41 0.32
N CYS A 236 16.08 4.35 1.62
CA CYS A 236 14.82 4.81 2.20
C CYS A 236 14.75 6.35 2.25
N GLU A 237 15.89 7.01 2.46
CA GLU A 237 16.00 8.48 2.49
C GLU A 237 15.86 9.09 1.08
N ASP A 238 16.55 8.52 0.08
CA ASP A 238 16.47 8.99 -1.31
C ASP A 238 15.07 8.81 -1.93
N PHE A 239 14.37 7.74 -1.56
CA PHE A 239 12.99 7.50 -1.99
C PHE A 239 12.01 8.48 -1.34
N SER A 240 12.21 8.80 -0.07
CA SER A 240 11.43 9.83 0.63
C SER A 240 11.60 11.20 -0.05
N ASP A 241 12.82 11.58 -0.45
CA ASP A 241 13.10 12.84 -1.13
C ASP A 241 12.47 12.94 -2.53
N HIS A 242 12.49 11.86 -3.32
CA HIS A 242 11.80 11.82 -4.61
C HIS A 242 10.29 12.03 -4.43
N LEU A 243 9.70 11.39 -3.43
CA LEU A 243 8.27 11.46 -3.15
C LEU A 243 7.88 12.80 -2.51
N TYR A 244 8.75 13.42 -1.71
CA TYR A 244 8.60 14.80 -1.23
C TYR A 244 8.60 15.82 -2.37
N ARG A 245 9.38 15.59 -3.44
CA ARG A 245 9.35 16.45 -4.65
C ARG A 245 8.04 16.29 -5.41
N LEU A 246 7.53 15.06 -5.53
CA LEU A 246 6.22 14.80 -6.15
C LEU A 246 5.07 15.44 -5.37
N LEU A 247 5.13 15.47 -4.03
CA LEU A 247 4.09 16.07 -3.18
C LEU A 247 4.08 17.60 -3.15
N ARG A 248 5.14 18.28 -3.60
CA ARG A 248 5.22 19.76 -3.67
C ARG A 248 5.06 20.35 -5.07
N GLY A 249 4.87 19.49 -6.09
CA GLY A 249 4.81 19.87 -7.50
C GLY A 249 3.40 19.86 -8.09
N SER A 250 2.39 20.36 -7.37
CA SER A 250 1.02 20.53 -7.88
C SER A 250 0.39 21.78 -7.26
#